data_AF-A0A370X243-F1
#
_entry.id   AF-A0A370X243-F1
#
_cell.length_a   1.000
_cell.length_b   1.000
_cell.length_c   1.000
_cell.angle_alpha   90.00
_cell.angle_beta   90.00
_cell.angle_gamma   90.00
#
_symmetry.space_group_name_H-M   'P 1'
#
loop_
_entity.id
_entity.type
_entity.pdbx_description
1 polymer ?
#
loop_
_entity_poly.entity_id
_entity_poly.type
_entity_poly.pdbx_seq_one_letter_code
_entity_poly.pdbx_strand_id
1 'polypeptide(L)'
;MAVAVAANKKRYMWVLIWALVGGYAGTVIGYQSVSQSGASAPPNGGSPDHSSYFAQHFSTDALSPEAKAAVVRAKLAPVPFGKIVVHTRDQMTPIQPGQGSPSTYTSEVTFENAGQGLVRRMELMQTNKGERATRLELTYRGYFPFLTQSISSNASALPPVMEARKVVRFDTQTDGHMNFTYFYGVAGKEISTDPGQVVCDAGKRYAASQINPAIEGQALELECQIIDENGGVTNKVTFAYLDKYRIALLLQVKSPDSTLDSVIEDFKPE
;
A
#
# COMPACT_ATOMS: atom_id res chain seq x y z
N MET A 1 -10.40 -45.15 6.81
CA MET A 1 -11.17 -43.91 6.58
C MET A 1 -10.59 -42.83 7.48
N ALA A 2 -9.80 -41.93 6.92
CA ALA A 2 -9.23 -40.79 7.65
C ALA A 2 -9.79 -39.52 7.01
N VAL A 3 -10.63 -38.80 7.76
CA VAL A 3 -11.31 -37.58 7.32
C VAL A 3 -10.73 -36.40 8.11
N ALA A 4 -10.18 -35.46 7.32
CA ALA A 4 -10.11 -34.00 7.50
C ALA A 4 -9.64 -33.41 8.84
N VAL A 5 -8.41 -32.90 8.84
CA VAL A 5 -8.01 -31.72 9.62
C VAL A 5 -7.55 -30.65 8.61
N ALA A 6 -8.51 -29.90 8.05
CA ALA A 6 -8.22 -28.79 7.15
C ALA A 6 -9.33 -27.74 7.22
N ALA A 7 -9.49 -27.10 8.38
CA ALA A 7 -10.46 -26.03 8.56
C ALA A 7 -10.04 -25.06 9.66
N ASN A 8 -8.89 -24.37 9.51
CA ASN A 8 -8.67 -23.14 10.29
C ASN A 8 -7.65 -22.13 9.72
N LYS A 9 -6.97 -22.40 8.59
CA LYS A 9 -6.03 -21.43 7.98
C LYS A 9 -6.69 -20.24 7.25
N LYS A 10 -7.99 -20.32 6.91
CA LYS A 10 -8.68 -19.28 6.11
C LYS A 10 -8.92 -17.92 6.82
N ARG A 11 -8.69 -17.79 8.13
CA ARG A 11 -9.02 -16.55 8.87
C ARG A 11 -7.93 -15.46 8.85
N TYR A 12 -6.66 -15.81 8.62
CA TYR A 12 -5.57 -14.81 8.54
C TYR A 12 -5.38 -14.21 7.14
N MET A 13 -5.87 -14.90 6.10
CA MET A 13 -5.70 -14.52 4.69
C MET A 13 -6.52 -13.30 4.27
N TRP A 14 -7.62 -13.01 4.97
CA TRP A 14 -8.45 -11.82 4.73
C TRP A 14 -7.80 -10.53 5.21
N VAL A 15 -6.64 -10.55 5.86
CA VAL A 15 -5.98 -9.33 6.38
C VAL A 15 -5.12 -8.64 5.32
N LEU A 16 -4.49 -9.44 4.45
CA LEU A 16 -3.53 -8.96 3.44
C LEU A 16 -4.19 -8.28 2.24
N ILE A 17 -5.40 -8.72 1.88
CA ILE A 17 -6.18 -8.16 0.77
C ILE A 17 -6.64 -6.73 1.11
N TRP A 18 -6.91 -6.45 2.39
CA TRP A 18 -7.33 -5.16 2.92
C TRP A 18 -6.20 -4.16 3.16
N ALA A 19 -4.96 -4.66 3.23
CA ALA A 19 -3.79 -3.84 3.45
C ALA A 19 -3.20 -3.29 2.14
N LEU A 20 -3.50 -3.90 0.99
CA LEU A 20 -2.94 -3.50 -0.31
C LEU A 20 -3.96 -2.75 -1.17
N VAL A 21 -5.20 -3.25 -1.25
CA VAL A 21 -6.35 -2.48 -1.74
C VAL A 21 -6.88 -1.72 -0.55
N GLY A 22 -7.08 -0.41 -0.65
CA GLY A 22 -7.55 0.38 0.50
C GLY A 22 -8.73 -0.29 1.21
N GLY A 23 -8.83 -0.07 2.52
CA GLY A 23 -9.84 -0.73 3.34
C GLY A 23 -11.26 -0.27 3.03
N TYR A 24 -11.83 -0.73 1.91
CA TYR A 24 -13.00 -0.10 1.28
C TYR A 24 -14.38 -0.73 1.55
N ALA A 25 -14.51 -1.84 2.28
CA ALA A 25 -15.80 -2.39 2.71
C ALA A 25 -15.80 -2.86 4.17
N GLY A 26 -16.66 -2.27 4.98
CA GLY A 26 -16.88 -2.71 6.35
C GLY A 26 -17.29 -4.19 6.41
N THR A 27 -16.36 -5.04 6.82
CA THR A 27 -16.65 -6.05 7.84
C THR A 27 -15.54 -5.98 8.87
N VAL A 28 -15.91 -5.51 10.05
CA VAL A 28 -15.10 -5.61 11.27
C VAL A 28 -14.95 -7.10 11.56
N ILE A 29 -13.95 -7.76 10.96
CA ILE A 29 -13.43 -8.99 11.54
C ILE A 29 -12.62 -8.52 12.74
N GLY A 30 -13.18 -8.75 13.93
CA GLY A 30 -12.58 -8.36 15.19
C GLY A 30 -11.16 -8.89 15.28
N TYR A 31 -10.18 -8.00 15.09
CA TYR A 31 -8.86 -8.22 15.65
C TYR A 31 -9.06 -8.21 17.16
N GLN A 32 -8.78 -9.34 17.80
CA GLN A 32 -8.46 -9.28 19.21
C GLN A 32 -7.24 -8.37 19.31
N SER A 33 -7.46 -7.17 19.85
CA SER A 33 -6.42 -6.18 20.13
C SER A 33 -5.36 -6.86 20.98
N VAL A 34 -4.24 -7.25 20.37
CA VAL A 34 -3.03 -7.55 21.13
C VAL A 34 -2.51 -6.18 21.53
N SER A 35 -2.78 -5.79 22.76
CA SER A 35 -2.33 -4.51 23.30
C SER A 35 -0.81 -4.44 23.17
N GLN A 36 -0.31 -3.59 22.28
CA GLN A 36 1.01 -3.00 22.48
C GLN A 36 0.87 -2.10 23.72
N SER A 37 1.20 -2.65 24.88
CA SER A 37 1.20 -1.92 26.14
C SER A 37 2.16 -0.73 26.03
N GLY A 38 1.62 0.49 25.91
CA GLY A 38 2.41 1.73 26.04
C GLY A 38 2.20 2.78 24.94
N ALA A 39 1.57 2.47 23.81
CA ALA A 39 1.33 3.47 22.76
C ALA A 39 -0.05 4.11 22.95
N SER A 40 -0.09 5.42 23.21
CA SER A 40 -1.31 6.22 23.16
C SER A 40 -1.95 6.12 21.77
N ALA A 41 -3.29 6.20 21.71
CA ALA A 41 -4.02 6.31 20.45
C ALA A 41 -3.39 7.41 19.57
N PRO A 42 -3.36 7.24 18.23
CA PRO A 42 -2.82 8.29 17.39
C PRO A 42 -3.69 9.54 17.59
N PRO A 43 -3.10 10.74 17.49
CA PRO A 43 -3.89 11.96 17.52
C PRO A 43 -4.95 11.94 16.39
N ASN A 44 -5.95 12.82 16.44
CA ASN A 44 -6.73 13.08 15.23
C ASN A 44 -5.81 13.68 14.14
N GLY A 45 -6.09 13.42 12.86
CA GLY A 45 -5.21 13.63 11.68
C GLY A 45 -4.71 15.05 11.36
N GLY A 46 -4.57 15.92 12.37
CA GLY A 46 -3.93 17.24 12.28
C GLY A 46 -3.01 17.58 13.47
N SER A 47 -2.70 16.65 14.39
CA SER A 47 -1.70 16.91 15.44
C SER A 47 -0.28 16.80 14.88
N PRO A 48 0.66 17.70 15.25
CA PRO A 48 2.08 17.60 14.93
C PRO A 48 2.71 16.23 15.20
N ASP A 49 2.20 15.49 16.19
CA ASP A 49 2.73 14.19 16.60
C ASP A 49 2.64 13.10 15.51
N HIS A 50 1.73 13.25 14.54
CA HIS A 50 1.61 12.32 13.40
C HIS A 50 2.85 12.31 12.53
N SER A 51 3.41 13.49 12.26
CA SER A 51 4.58 13.62 11.41
C SER A 51 5.80 12.94 12.04
N SER A 52 5.97 13.08 13.36
CA SER A 52 7.03 12.41 14.10
C SER A 52 6.84 10.90 14.18
N TYR A 53 5.62 10.42 14.44
CA TYR A 53 5.33 8.98 14.44
C TYR A 53 5.63 8.37 13.06
N PHE A 54 5.13 9.00 11.99
CA PHE A 54 5.30 8.48 10.65
C PHE A 54 6.78 8.46 10.23
N ALA A 55 7.52 9.54 10.47
CA ALA A 55 8.96 9.58 10.19
C ALA A 55 9.77 8.55 10.99
N GLN A 56 9.41 8.30 12.25
CA GLN A 56 10.12 7.34 13.11
C GLN A 56 9.84 5.88 12.71
N HIS A 57 8.57 5.55 12.43
CA HIS A 57 8.13 4.17 12.25
C HIS A 57 8.10 3.70 10.80
N PHE A 58 8.18 4.61 9.83
CA PHE A 58 8.14 4.29 8.41
C PHE A 58 9.41 4.79 7.72
N SER A 59 10.57 4.35 8.20
CA SER A 59 11.89 4.68 7.66
C SER A 59 12.66 3.42 7.29
N THR A 60 13.73 3.57 6.52
CA THR A 60 14.65 2.46 6.21
C THR A 60 15.21 1.80 7.48
N ASP A 61 15.37 2.56 8.56
CA ASP A 61 15.87 2.06 9.84
C ASP A 61 14.83 1.28 10.64
N ALA A 62 13.54 1.48 10.36
CA ALA A 62 12.43 0.73 10.97
C ALA A 62 12.23 -0.66 10.36
N LEU A 63 12.88 -0.95 9.22
CA LEU A 63 12.82 -2.26 8.57
C LEU A 63 13.56 -3.34 9.36
N SER A 64 13.10 -4.58 9.23
CA SER A 64 13.79 -5.77 9.69
C SER A 64 15.20 -5.82 9.10
N PRO A 65 16.15 -6.50 9.77
CA PRO A 65 17.51 -6.63 9.26
C PRO A 65 17.57 -7.19 7.83
N GLU A 66 16.71 -8.18 7.51
CA GLU A 66 16.70 -8.82 6.19
C GLU A 66 16.12 -7.90 5.11
N ALA A 67 15.01 -7.21 5.39
CA ALA A 67 14.41 -6.25 4.46
C ALA A 67 15.32 -5.04 4.24
N LYS A 68 15.89 -4.50 5.32
CA LYS A 68 16.88 -3.42 5.27
C LYS A 68 18.09 -3.80 4.43
N ALA A 69 18.62 -5.01 4.61
CA ALA A 69 19.74 -5.49 3.81
C ALA A 69 19.40 -5.59 2.31
N ALA A 70 18.17 -6.00 1.95
CA ALA A 70 17.74 -6.02 0.56
C ALA A 70 17.71 -4.61 -0.05
N VAL A 71 17.16 -3.62 0.66
CA VAL A 71 17.11 -2.21 0.21
C VAL A 71 18.53 -1.64 0.05
N VAL A 72 19.40 -1.82 1.06
CA VAL A 72 20.77 -1.29 1.03
C VAL A 72 21.59 -1.92 -0.11
N ARG A 73 21.47 -3.24 -0.32
CA ARG A 73 22.17 -3.94 -1.41
C ARG A 73 21.75 -3.44 -2.79
N ALA A 74 20.51 -3.00 -2.94
CA ALA A 74 20.01 -2.48 -4.21
C ALA A 74 20.61 -1.11 -4.59
N LYS A 75 21.25 -0.40 -3.64
CA LYS A 75 21.96 0.88 -3.88
C LYS A 75 21.15 1.90 -4.67
N LEU A 76 19.87 2.00 -4.35
CA LEU A 76 18.93 2.82 -5.10
C LEU A 76 19.18 4.30 -4.83
N ALA A 77 19.15 5.11 -5.89
CA ALA A 77 19.14 6.56 -5.74
C ALA A 77 17.84 7.01 -5.04
N PRO A 78 17.89 8.04 -4.17
CA PRO A 78 16.69 8.68 -3.68
C PRO A 78 15.79 9.19 -4.82
N VAL A 79 14.50 9.36 -4.51
CA VAL A 79 13.58 10.04 -5.42
C VAL A 79 13.94 11.54 -5.52
N PRO A 80 13.68 12.21 -6.66
CA PRO A 80 14.14 13.58 -6.92
C PRO A 80 13.16 14.67 -6.43
N PHE A 81 12.45 14.44 -5.33
CA PHE A 81 11.54 15.41 -4.71
C PHE A 81 11.69 15.37 -3.18
N GLY A 82 11.24 16.43 -2.49
CA GLY A 82 11.12 16.45 -1.05
C GLY A 82 9.76 15.87 -0.63
N LYS A 83 8.69 16.46 -1.16
CA LYS A 83 7.32 16.05 -0.90
C LYS A 83 6.46 16.18 -2.17
N ILE A 84 5.45 15.32 -2.31
CA ILE A 84 4.40 15.47 -3.32
C ILE A 84 3.06 15.28 -2.62
N VAL A 85 2.11 16.18 -2.85
CA VAL A 85 0.72 16.03 -2.41
C VAL A 85 -0.16 15.77 -3.63
N VAL A 86 -0.97 14.72 -3.57
CA VAL A 86 -1.89 14.31 -4.63
C VAL A 86 -3.28 14.24 -4.05
N HIS A 87 -4.25 14.88 -4.69
CA HIS A 87 -5.66 14.70 -4.35
C HIS A 87 -6.29 13.77 -5.38
N THR A 88 -6.99 12.75 -4.91
CA THR A 88 -7.68 11.79 -5.76
C THR A 88 -9.16 11.72 -5.45
N ARG A 89 -9.92 11.33 -6.47
CA ARG A 89 -11.27 10.83 -6.33
C ARG A 89 -11.29 9.38 -6.76
N ASP A 90 -11.69 8.52 -5.84
CA ASP A 90 -11.74 7.08 -6.10
C ASP A 90 -13.19 6.61 -6.18
N GLN A 91 -13.50 5.82 -7.20
CA GLN A 91 -14.80 5.20 -7.37
C GLN A 91 -14.66 3.69 -7.18
N MET A 92 -15.31 3.15 -6.14
CA MET A 92 -15.42 1.71 -5.95
C MET A 92 -16.74 1.20 -6.52
N THR A 93 -16.64 0.18 -7.37
CA THR A 93 -17.77 -0.50 -8.01
C THR A 93 -17.72 -1.99 -7.66
N PRO A 94 -18.73 -2.54 -6.95
CA PRO A 94 -18.85 -3.98 -6.73
C PRO A 94 -18.99 -4.73 -8.06
N ILE A 95 -18.36 -5.90 -8.18
CA ILE A 95 -18.42 -6.71 -9.41
C ILE A 95 -19.74 -7.47 -9.52
N GLN A 96 -20.27 -7.98 -8.40
CA GLN A 96 -21.51 -8.75 -8.41
C GLN A 96 -22.73 -7.88 -8.06
N PRO A 97 -23.84 -8.00 -8.82
CA PRO A 97 -25.09 -7.36 -8.46
C PRO A 97 -25.54 -7.76 -7.05
N GLY A 98 -25.84 -6.77 -6.19
CA GLY A 98 -26.35 -7.00 -4.84
C GLY A 98 -25.28 -7.07 -3.73
N GLN A 99 -23.97 -7.03 -4.04
CA GLN A 99 -22.90 -7.01 -3.04
C GLN A 99 -22.63 -5.61 -2.42
N GLY A 100 -23.39 -4.59 -2.81
CA GLY A 100 -23.26 -3.25 -2.27
C GLY A 100 -23.69 -2.20 -3.28
N SER A 101 -23.74 -0.95 -2.84
CA SER A 101 -23.85 0.20 -3.74
C SER A 101 -22.45 0.71 -4.06
N PRO A 102 -22.22 1.23 -5.28
CA PRO A 102 -21.00 1.96 -5.58
C PRO A 102 -20.74 3.05 -4.52
N SER A 103 -19.47 3.25 -4.19
CA SER A 103 -19.02 4.27 -3.25
C SER A 103 -17.97 5.17 -3.87
N THR A 104 -17.94 6.41 -3.40
CA THR A 104 -16.95 7.40 -3.81
C THR A 104 -16.17 7.85 -2.60
N TYR A 105 -14.87 8.00 -2.80
CA TYR A 105 -13.91 8.45 -1.81
C TYR A 105 -13.15 9.64 -2.38
N THR A 106 -12.78 10.57 -1.52
CA THR A 106 -11.77 11.57 -1.82
C THR A 106 -10.58 11.28 -0.93
N SER A 107 -9.38 11.32 -1.50
CA SER A 107 -8.16 11.00 -0.77
C SER A 107 -7.13 12.11 -0.95
N GLU A 108 -6.45 12.48 0.14
CA GLU A 108 -5.22 13.26 0.09
C GLU A 108 -4.05 12.29 0.32
N VAL A 109 -3.19 12.14 -0.69
CA VAL A 109 -2.03 11.25 -0.66
C VAL A 109 -0.76 12.10 -0.65
N THR A 110 -0.04 12.03 0.47
CA THR A 110 1.27 12.66 0.63
C THR A 110 2.37 11.64 0.43
N PHE A 111 3.31 11.94 -0.46
CA PHE A 111 4.55 11.20 -0.67
C PHE A 111 5.73 12.01 -0.15
N GLU A 112 6.58 11.40 0.67
CA GLU A 112 7.79 12.02 1.20
C GLU A 112 9.00 11.15 0.93
N ASN A 113 10.11 11.76 0.54
CA ASN A 113 11.36 11.06 0.32
C ASN A 113 11.84 10.39 1.62
N ALA A 114 12.12 9.09 1.54
CA ALA A 114 12.66 8.31 2.66
C ALA A 114 14.10 7.79 2.38
N GLY A 115 14.72 8.26 1.30
CA GLY A 115 16.03 7.83 0.84
C GLY A 115 16.01 6.45 0.19
N GLN A 116 17.11 6.07 -0.49
CA GLN A 116 17.30 4.72 -1.04
C GLN A 116 16.16 4.24 -1.96
N GLY A 117 15.57 5.14 -2.75
CA GLY A 117 14.41 4.85 -3.61
C GLY A 117 13.11 4.55 -2.86
N LEU A 118 13.11 4.66 -1.54
CA LEU A 118 11.92 4.51 -0.71
C LEU A 118 11.18 5.84 -0.56
N VAL A 119 9.86 5.71 -0.41
CA VAL A 119 8.92 6.81 -0.24
C VAL A 119 7.97 6.47 0.89
N ARG A 120 7.86 7.41 1.82
CA ARG A 120 6.82 7.43 2.84
C ARG A 120 5.53 7.90 2.19
N ARG A 121 4.49 7.07 2.20
CA ARG A 121 3.17 7.40 1.67
C ARG A 121 2.17 7.49 2.83
N MET A 122 1.55 8.65 3.01
CA MET A 122 0.41 8.85 3.90
C MET A 122 -0.81 9.14 3.04
N GLU A 123 -1.90 8.43 3.29
CA GLU A 123 -3.15 8.58 2.56
C GLU A 123 -4.27 8.83 3.57
N LEU A 124 -4.89 10.01 3.48
CA LEU A 124 -6.06 10.41 4.24
C LEU A 124 -7.30 10.25 3.37
N MET A 125 -8.09 9.22 3.64
CA MET A 125 -9.27 8.88 2.86
C MET A 125 -10.51 9.40 3.57
N GLN A 126 -11.44 9.97 2.81
CA GLN A 126 -12.73 10.42 3.31
C GLN A 126 -13.85 9.86 2.45
N THR A 127 -14.88 9.30 3.09
CA THR A 127 -16.12 8.88 2.41
C THR A 127 -17.11 10.04 2.34
N ASN A 128 -18.08 9.96 1.43
CA ASN A 128 -19.21 10.90 1.38
C ASN A 128 -20.01 10.98 2.69
N LYS A 129 -19.87 9.99 3.59
CA LYS A 129 -20.53 9.93 4.90
C LYS A 129 -19.68 10.55 6.03
N GLY A 130 -18.51 11.10 5.71
CA GLY A 130 -17.59 11.72 6.66
C GLY A 130 -16.71 10.74 7.44
N GLU A 131 -16.78 9.44 7.14
CA GLU A 131 -15.85 8.45 7.70
C GLU A 131 -14.44 8.72 7.16
N ARG A 132 -13.44 8.59 8.03
CA ARG A 132 -12.05 8.83 7.69
C ARG A 132 -11.20 7.61 7.98
N ALA A 133 -10.24 7.35 7.11
CA ALA A 133 -9.19 6.36 7.35
C ALA A 133 -7.84 6.97 7.00
N THR A 134 -6.81 6.60 7.75
CA THR A 134 -5.44 6.99 7.48
C THR A 134 -4.64 5.73 7.16
N ARG A 135 -3.98 5.71 6.01
CA ARG A 135 -3.05 4.65 5.62
C ARG A 135 -1.64 5.21 5.60
N LEU A 136 -0.73 4.53 6.31
CA LEU A 136 0.68 4.87 6.41
C LEU A 136 1.51 3.77 5.79
N GLU A 137 2.45 4.12 4.94
CA GLU A 137 3.30 3.15 4.25
C GLU A 137 4.74 3.63 4.06
N LEU A 138 5.66 2.67 4.04
CA LEU A 138 7.00 2.83 3.49
C LEU A 138 7.07 1.94 2.25
N THR A 139 7.26 2.53 1.08
CA THR A 139 7.15 1.85 -0.21
C THR A 139 8.41 2.02 -1.04
N TYR A 140 8.75 1.04 -1.87
CA TYR A 140 9.63 1.26 -3.01
C TYR A 140 8.88 2.02 -4.09
N ARG A 141 9.30 3.27 -4.34
CA ARG A 141 8.76 4.16 -5.38
C ARG A 141 7.23 4.22 -5.48
N GLY A 142 6.51 4.02 -4.38
CA GLY A 142 5.04 4.10 -4.34
C GLY A 142 4.26 2.83 -4.71
N TYR A 143 4.90 1.72 -5.14
CA TYR A 143 4.15 0.54 -5.64
C TYR A 143 4.46 -0.80 -4.95
N PHE A 144 5.59 -0.95 -4.26
CA PHE A 144 5.85 -2.14 -3.43
C PHE A 144 6.01 -1.75 -1.96
N PRO A 145 5.07 -2.09 -1.06
CA PRO A 145 5.14 -1.69 0.33
C PRO A 145 6.04 -2.62 1.15
N PHE A 146 6.94 -2.02 1.92
CA PHE A 146 7.71 -2.71 2.97
C PHE A 146 7.02 -2.64 4.33
N LEU A 147 6.43 -1.50 4.66
CA LEU A 147 5.68 -1.29 5.91
C LEU A 147 4.31 -0.73 5.55
N THR A 148 3.25 -1.21 6.19
CA THR A 148 1.91 -0.64 6.05
C THR A 148 1.17 -0.64 7.38
N GLN A 149 0.34 0.37 7.62
CA GLN A 149 -0.60 0.42 8.73
C GLN A 149 -1.84 1.20 8.30
N SER A 150 -3.02 0.61 8.50
CA SER A 150 -4.31 1.24 8.17
C SER A 150 -5.06 1.53 9.46
N ILE A 151 -5.31 2.81 9.73
CA ILE A 151 -5.92 3.32 10.97
C ILE A 151 -7.32 3.83 10.63
N SER A 152 -8.35 3.22 11.23
CA SER A 152 -9.73 3.70 11.12
C SER A 152 -9.95 4.89 12.05
N SER A 153 -10.81 5.85 11.67
CA SER A 153 -11.17 7.00 12.52
C SER A 153 -11.82 6.62 13.85
N ASN A 154 -12.38 5.42 13.95
CA ASN A 154 -13.01 4.89 15.16
C ASN A 154 -12.14 3.87 15.92
N ALA A 155 -10.86 3.74 15.56
CA ALA A 155 -9.96 2.80 16.22
C ALA A 155 -9.66 3.25 17.67
N SER A 156 -9.92 2.38 18.64
CA SER A 156 -9.60 2.63 20.05
C SER A 156 -8.13 2.36 20.40
N ALA A 157 -7.38 1.71 19.49
CA ALA A 157 -5.96 1.42 19.61
C ALA A 157 -5.31 1.42 18.23
N LEU A 158 -3.98 1.61 18.19
CA LEU A 158 -3.22 1.47 16.94
C LEU A 158 -3.23 0.02 16.47
N PRO A 159 -3.61 -0.24 15.21
CA PRO A 159 -3.44 -1.56 14.62
C PRO A 159 -1.94 -1.86 14.46
N PRO A 160 -1.52 -3.13 14.42
CA PRO A 160 -0.13 -3.46 14.21
C PRO A 160 0.39 -2.95 12.86
N VAL A 161 1.68 -2.57 12.82
CA VAL A 161 2.39 -2.35 11.56
C VAL A 161 2.65 -3.71 10.92
N MET A 162 2.25 -3.81 9.67
CA MET A 162 2.50 -4.98 8.84
C MET A 162 3.76 -4.73 8.00
N GLU A 163 4.58 -5.77 7.82
CA GLU A 163 5.94 -5.66 7.31
C GLU A 163 6.31 -6.78 6.34
N ALA A 164 6.97 -6.45 5.22
CA ALA A 164 7.72 -7.38 4.37
C ALA A 164 9.03 -7.78 5.06
N ARG A 165 8.91 -8.63 6.09
CA ARG A 165 9.98 -8.98 7.03
C ARG A 165 11.21 -9.61 6.37
N LYS A 166 11.02 -10.26 5.22
CA LYS A 166 12.11 -10.84 4.43
C LYS A 166 11.81 -10.63 2.95
N VAL A 167 12.78 -10.14 2.20
CA VAL A 167 12.66 -9.99 0.74
C VAL A 167 13.63 -10.93 0.06
N VAL A 168 13.09 -11.94 -0.61
CA VAL A 168 13.84 -12.98 -1.33
C VAL A 168 14.24 -12.48 -2.71
N ARG A 169 13.33 -11.77 -3.39
CA ARG A 169 13.57 -11.17 -4.69
C ARG A 169 13.09 -9.72 -4.66
N PHE A 170 13.98 -8.82 -5.10
CA PHE A 170 13.75 -7.38 -5.12
C PHE A 170 14.23 -6.82 -6.45
N ASP A 171 13.38 -6.93 -7.46
CA ASP A 171 13.66 -6.39 -8.78
C ASP A 171 13.48 -4.86 -8.77
N THR A 172 14.50 -4.11 -9.17
CA THR A 172 14.52 -2.64 -9.03
C THR A 172 14.52 -1.87 -10.34
N GLN A 173 14.65 -2.58 -11.47
CA GLN A 173 14.35 -2.01 -12.77
C GLN A 173 12.90 -1.51 -12.81
N THR A 174 12.62 -0.55 -13.67
CA THR A 174 11.26 -0.01 -13.86
C THR A 174 10.72 -0.32 -15.25
N ASP A 175 11.48 -1.03 -16.07
CA ASP A 175 11.11 -1.51 -17.40
C ASP A 175 11.04 -3.04 -17.43
N GLY A 176 10.27 -3.56 -18.38
CA GLY A 176 10.04 -4.99 -18.53
C GLY A 176 9.29 -5.62 -17.35
N HIS A 177 9.75 -6.80 -16.95
CA HIS A 177 9.15 -7.62 -15.90
C HIS A 177 9.87 -7.41 -14.57
N MET A 178 9.10 -7.18 -13.50
CA MET A 178 9.59 -7.04 -12.13
C MET A 178 8.89 -8.05 -11.24
N ASN A 179 9.66 -8.70 -10.36
CA ASN A 179 9.12 -9.59 -9.35
C ASN A 179 9.66 -9.24 -7.97
N PHE A 180 8.74 -9.10 -7.03
CA PHE A 180 8.98 -8.95 -5.60
C PHE A 180 8.50 -10.20 -4.90
N THR A 181 9.40 -11.00 -4.35
CA THR A 181 9.06 -12.18 -3.54
C THR A 181 9.44 -11.90 -2.10
N TYR A 182 8.49 -12.02 -1.19
CA TYR A 182 8.68 -11.59 0.20
C TYR A 182 7.89 -12.46 1.17
N PHE A 183 8.30 -12.45 2.43
CA PHE A 183 7.53 -12.99 3.53
C PHE A 183 7.01 -11.83 4.38
N TYR A 184 5.72 -11.86 4.65
CA TYR A 184 5.01 -10.78 5.31
C TYR A 184 4.59 -11.17 6.73
N GLY A 185 4.44 -10.20 7.61
CA GLY A 185 3.97 -10.45 8.97
C GLY A 185 3.84 -9.18 9.80
N VAL A 186 3.39 -9.32 11.04
CA VAL A 186 3.36 -8.21 11.99
C VAL A 186 4.80 -7.87 12.39
N ALA A 187 5.16 -6.59 12.39
CA ALA A 187 6.46 -6.11 12.83
C ALA A 187 6.79 -6.62 14.25
N GLY A 188 7.97 -7.19 14.43
CA GLY A 188 8.42 -7.77 15.70
C GLY A 188 7.78 -9.09 16.13
N LYS A 189 6.93 -9.72 15.29
CA LYS A 189 6.35 -11.06 15.52
C LYS A 189 6.97 -12.09 14.57
N GLU A 190 6.69 -13.38 14.78
CA GLU A 190 7.16 -14.45 13.89
C GLU A 190 6.70 -14.23 12.43
N ILE A 191 7.53 -14.67 11.48
CA ILE A 191 7.30 -14.47 10.04
C ILE A 191 6.40 -15.57 9.49
N SER A 192 5.60 -15.29 8.46
CA SER A 192 4.90 -16.35 7.72
C SER A 192 5.91 -17.33 7.10
N THR A 193 5.51 -18.61 6.99
CA THR A 193 6.31 -19.65 6.31
C THR A 193 6.12 -19.65 4.80
N ASP A 194 5.07 -18.99 4.30
CA ASP A 194 4.69 -19.01 2.90
C ASP A 194 4.88 -17.60 2.29
N PRO A 195 5.59 -17.47 1.16
CA PRO A 195 5.89 -16.17 0.59
C PRO A 195 4.70 -15.59 -0.19
N GLY A 196 4.52 -14.27 -0.10
CA GLY A 196 3.72 -13.51 -1.05
C GLY A 196 4.57 -13.06 -2.25
N GLN A 197 3.90 -12.71 -3.35
CA GLN A 197 4.56 -12.13 -4.51
C GLN A 197 3.82 -10.89 -5.02
N VAL A 198 4.57 -9.92 -5.51
CA VAL A 198 4.06 -8.86 -6.39
C VAL A 198 4.81 -8.98 -7.70
N VAL A 199 4.08 -9.18 -8.79
CA VAL A 199 4.64 -9.32 -10.13
C VAL A 199 4.11 -8.16 -10.96
N CYS A 200 5.00 -7.35 -11.53
CA CYS A 200 4.62 -6.18 -12.32
C CYS A 200 5.21 -6.26 -13.72
N ASP A 201 4.41 -5.93 -14.72
CA ASP A 201 4.82 -5.80 -16.11
C ASP A 201 4.70 -4.34 -16.55
N ALA A 202 5.76 -3.85 -17.18
CA ALA A 202 5.78 -2.53 -17.80
C ALA A 202 4.97 -2.55 -19.11
N GLY A 203 3.98 -1.67 -19.18
CA GLY A 203 3.12 -1.47 -20.34
C GLY A 203 3.59 -0.30 -21.20
N LYS A 204 2.62 0.48 -21.69
CA LYS A 204 2.85 1.62 -22.59
C LYS A 204 3.42 2.84 -21.85
N ARG A 205 4.20 3.63 -22.58
CA ARG A 205 4.60 4.98 -22.17
C ARG A 205 3.68 6.03 -22.78
N TYR A 206 3.40 7.09 -22.04
CA TYR A 206 2.57 8.21 -22.48
C TYR A 206 2.92 9.48 -21.72
N ALA A 207 2.49 10.64 -22.24
CA ALA A 207 2.70 11.90 -21.55
C ALA A 207 1.96 11.90 -20.20
N ALA A 208 2.64 12.23 -19.10
CA ALA A 208 2.04 12.22 -17.77
C ALA A 208 0.88 13.23 -17.64
N SER A 209 0.87 14.26 -18.49
CA SER A 209 -0.22 15.23 -18.61
C SER A 209 -1.56 14.63 -19.04
N GLN A 210 -1.58 13.39 -19.57
CA GLN A 210 -2.82 12.66 -19.85
C GLN A 210 -3.52 12.18 -18.57
N ILE A 211 -2.79 12.04 -17.46
CA ILE A 211 -3.32 11.68 -16.14
C ILE A 211 -3.88 12.94 -15.49
N ASN A 212 -3.05 13.98 -15.41
CA ASN A 212 -3.42 15.31 -14.92
C ASN A 212 -2.48 16.36 -15.56
N PRO A 213 -3.00 17.48 -16.10
CA PRO A 213 -2.19 18.48 -16.80
C PRO A 213 -1.03 19.08 -15.99
N ALA A 214 -1.11 19.07 -14.65
CA ALA A 214 -0.04 19.55 -13.77
C ALA A 214 1.17 18.58 -13.69
N ILE A 215 1.03 17.35 -14.18
CA ILE A 215 2.09 16.34 -14.10
C ILE A 215 2.98 16.43 -15.34
N GLU A 216 4.20 16.88 -15.12
CA GLU A 216 5.22 16.95 -16.15
C GLU A 216 5.91 15.60 -16.44
N GLY A 217 6.38 15.45 -17.68
CA GLY A 217 7.23 14.34 -18.11
C GLY A 217 6.46 13.18 -18.74
N GLN A 218 7.04 11.99 -18.62
CA GLN A 218 6.46 10.75 -19.13
C GLN A 218 5.97 9.87 -17.98
N ALA A 219 4.89 9.15 -18.24
CA ALA A 219 4.39 8.08 -17.40
C ALA A 219 4.58 6.75 -18.12
N LEU A 220 4.88 5.71 -17.34
CA LEU A 220 4.89 4.32 -17.76
C LEU A 220 3.77 3.59 -17.02
N GLU A 221 2.90 2.92 -17.76
CA GLU A 221 1.90 2.03 -17.17
C GLU A 221 2.60 0.83 -16.54
N LEU A 222 2.28 0.51 -15.28
CA LEU A 222 2.72 -0.71 -14.62
C LEU A 222 1.48 -1.53 -14.24
N GLU A 223 1.39 -2.75 -14.75
CA GLU A 223 0.33 -3.70 -14.38
C GLU A 223 0.90 -4.71 -13.40
N CYS A 224 0.45 -4.66 -12.16
CA CYS A 224 0.91 -5.52 -11.08
C CYS A 224 -0.15 -6.55 -10.68
N GLN A 225 0.29 -7.75 -10.32
CA GLN A 225 -0.51 -8.80 -9.72
C GLN A 225 0.02 -9.08 -8.32
N ILE A 226 -0.89 -9.07 -7.34
CA ILE A 226 -0.59 -9.48 -5.97
C ILE A 226 -1.00 -10.94 -5.83
N ILE A 227 -0.02 -11.79 -5.55
CA ILE A 227 -0.18 -13.24 -5.45
C ILE A 227 -0.01 -13.62 -3.98
N ASP A 228 -0.99 -14.34 -3.45
CA ASP A 228 -0.96 -14.81 -2.07
C ASP A 228 -0.05 -16.04 -1.87
N GLU A 229 0.04 -16.48 -0.62
CA GLU A 229 0.78 -17.67 -0.21
C GLU A 229 0.32 -18.98 -0.89
N ASN A 230 -0.88 -19.02 -1.44
CA ASN A 230 -1.42 -20.18 -2.16
C ASN A 230 -1.17 -20.09 -3.67
N GLY A 231 -0.48 -19.05 -4.15
CA GLY A 231 -0.27 -18.80 -5.57
C GLY A 231 -1.48 -18.18 -6.28
N GLY A 232 -2.52 -17.78 -5.53
CA GLY A 232 -3.72 -17.15 -6.08
C GLY A 232 -3.52 -15.66 -6.31
N VAL A 233 -3.92 -15.16 -7.48
CA VAL A 233 -3.97 -13.71 -7.73
C VAL A 233 -5.13 -13.13 -6.92
N THR A 234 -4.79 -12.36 -5.89
CA THR A 234 -5.78 -11.69 -5.04
C THR A 234 -6.19 -10.35 -5.62
N ASN A 235 -5.27 -9.65 -6.31
CA ASN A 235 -5.52 -8.34 -6.87
C ASN A 235 -4.72 -8.11 -8.14
N LYS A 236 -5.30 -7.33 -9.04
CA LYS A 236 -4.60 -6.69 -10.16
C LYS A 236 -4.58 -5.19 -9.91
N VAL A 237 -3.43 -4.56 -10.02
CA VAL A 237 -3.23 -3.14 -9.72
C VAL A 237 -2.60 -2.48 -10.93
N THR A 238 -3.17 -1.38 -11.39
CA THR A 238 -2.58 -0.56 -12.45
C THR A 238 -2.05 0.72 -11.82
N PHE A 239 -0.77 0.98 -12.04
CA PHE A 239 -0.11 2.22 -11.66
C PHE A 239 0.32 3.03 -12.89
N ALA A 240 0.43 4.33 -12.71
CA ALA A 240 1.23 5.21 -13.56
C ALA A 240 2.55 5.53 -12.87
N TYR A 241 3.64 4.94 -13.34
CA TYR A 241 4.98 5.29 -12.89
C TYR A 241 5.49 6.55 -13.60
N LEU A 242 5.68 7.63 -12.83
CA LEU A 242 6.10 8.94 -13.32
C LEU A 242 7.63 9.01 -13.39
N ASP A 243 8.21 8.98 -14.58
CA ASP A 243 9.67 8.90 -14.76
C ASP A 243 10.41 10.08 -14.11
N LYS A 244 9.85 11.29 -14.25
CA LYS A 244 10.43 12.53 -13.71
C LYS A 244 10.53 12.49 -12.17
N TYR A 245 9.49 12.00 -11.51
CA TYR A 245 9.37 11.99 -10.05
C TYR A 245 9.80 10.65 -9.42
N ARG A 246 10.02 9.62 -10.25
CA ARG A 246 10.38 8.26 -9.83
C ARG A 246 9.41 7.64 -8.81
N ILE A 247 8.11 7.88 -8.99
CA ILE A 247 7.04 7.31 -8.16
C ILE A 247 5.89 6.79 -9.01
N ALA A 248 5.19 5.79 -8.50
CA ALA A 248 3.95 5.27 -9.03
C ALA A 248 2.73 5.92 -8.36
N LEU A 249 1.78 6.37 -9.18
CA LEU A 249 0.43 6.74 -8.75
C LEU A 249 -0.52 5.58 -9.03
N LEU A 250 -1.40 5.29 -8.07
CA LEU A 250 -2.44 4.29 -8.25
C LEU A 250 -3.50 4.81 -9.24
N LEU A 251 -3.83 4.01 -10.25
CA LEU A 251 -4.92 4.32 -11.20
C LEU A 251 -6.10 3.38 -11.02
N GLN A 252 -5.84 2.09 -10.80
CA GLN A 252 -6.89 1.10 -10.69
C GLN A 252 -6.49 -0.05 -9.76
N VAL A 253 -7.46 -0.59 -9.04
CA VAL A 253 -7.36 -1.89 -8.38
C VAL A 253 -8.54 -2.74 -8.77
N LYS A 254 -8.29 -4.01 -9.12
CA LYS A 254 -9.30 -5.03 -9.35
C LYS A 254 -9.08 -6.18 -8.38
N SER A 255 -10.07 -6.42 -7.54
CA SER A 255 -10.17 -7.60 -6.68
C SER A 255 -11.27 -8.54 -7.23
N PRO A 256 -11.47 -9.74 -6.66
CA PRO A 256 -12.59 -10.60 -7.02
C PRO A 256 -13.97 -9.97 -6.77
N ASP A 257 -14.06 -9.04 -5.81
CA ASP A 257 -15.33 -8.51 -5.33
C ASP A 257 -15.62 -7.09 -5.83
N SER A 258 -14.59 -6.32 -6.21
CA SER A 258 -14.73 -4.91 -6.59
C SER A 258 -13.65 -4.42 -7.54
N THR A 259 -13.96 -3.33 -8.24
CA THR A 259 -12.99 -2.47 -8.92
C THR A 259 -12.95 -1.12 -8.23
N LEU A 260 -11.76 -0.57 -8.04
CA LEU A 260 -11.51 0.79 -7.60
C LEU A 260 -10.82 1.53 -8.75
N ASP A 261 -11.41 2.61 -9.23
CA ASP A 261 -10.84 3.50 -10.24
C ASP A 261 -10.47 4.83 -9.58
N SER A 262 -9.23 5.27 -9.74
CA SER A 262 -8.71 6.51 -9.13
C SER A 262 -8.48 7.58 -10.20
N VAL A 263 -9.02 8.77 -9.95
CA VAL A 263 -8.81 9.96 -10.77
C VAL A 263 -7.95 10.94 -9.98
N ILE A 264 -6.84 11.38 -10.59
CA ILE A 264 -5.96 12.39 -10.00
C ILE A 264 -6.52 13.79 -10.26
N GLU A 265 -7.06 14.43 -9.23
CA GLU A 265 -7.68 15.75 -9.32
C GLU A 265 -6.63 16.88 -9.25
N ASP A 266 -5.62 16.71 -8.39
CA ASP A 266 -4.57 17.72 -8.15
C ASP A 266 -3.23 17.03 -7.86
N PHE A 267 -2.14 17.66 -8.29
CA PHE A 267 -0.78 17.15 -8.12
C PHE A 267 0.19 18.30 -7.85
N LYS A 268 0.82 18.29 -6.67
CA LYS A 268 1.68 19.38 -6.18
C LYS A 268 3.03 18.83 -5.71
N PRO A 269 4.09 18.94 -6.52
CA PRO A 269 5.45 18.65 -6.08
C PRO A 269 6.05 19.84 -5.31
N GLU A 270 6.70 19.56 -4.19
CA GLU A 270 7.43 20.49 -3.31
C GLU A 270 8.92 20.12 -3.19
#